data_AF-A0A7W0UP68-F1
#
_entry.id   AF-A0A7W0UP68-F1
#
_cell.length_a   1.000
_cell.length_b   1.000
_cell.length_c   1.000
_cell.angle_alpha   90.00
_cell.angle_beta   90.00
_cell.angle_gamma   90.00
#
_symmetry.space_group_name_H-M   'P 1'
#
loop_
_entity.id
_entity.type
_entity.pdbx_description
1 polymer ?
#
loop_
_entity_poly.entity_id
_entity_poly.type
_entity_poly.pdbx_seq_one_letter_code
_entity_poly.pdbx_strand_id
1 'polypeptide(L)'
;GEIRSRFDPRLSFIGRIVPDRRSRGIMSFRVPPLDTDTYVVAAWCPGCARNSFGRSFFVLALPQVSRYLDLMGLRVRIPNAAKACPVTRGTYGNGLLSTRISPNGVLLAQQDPDGTLSDKLGWLPREGFTGVLTVRGERLDAVSRPMKVLSVNWGYSYPSGRGSWASAVRFPSEGCWRISGRVGDISLTYVVKVVAG
;
A
#
# COMPACT_ATOMS: atom_id res chain seq x y z
N GLY A 1 7.97 -18.93 6.28
CA GLY A 1 8.66 -19.10 4.99
C GLY A 1 9.47 -17.87 4.65
N GLU A 2 10.66 -18.05 4.08
CA GLU A 2 11.58 -16.96 3.69
C GLU A 2 11.00 -16.10 2.54
N ILE A 3 11.24 -14.78 2.54
CA ILE A 3 10.88 -13.89 1.42
C ILE A 3 12.02 -13.91 0.41
N ARG A 4 11.76 -14.36 -0.82
CA ARG A 4 12.81 -14.57 -1.85
C ARG A 4 12.67 -13.69 -3.09
N SER A 5 11.59 -12.91 -3.19
CA SER A 5 11.27 -12.15 -4.39
C SER A 5 10.62 -10.82 -4.04
N ARG A 6 10.89 -9.79 -4.86
CA ARG A 6 10.23 -8.48 -4.77
C ARG A 6 8.72 -8.54 -5.03
N PHE A 7 8.23 -9.62 -5.65
CA PHE A 7 6.81 -9.84 -5.91
C PHE A 7 6.07 -10.52 -4.76
N ASP A 8 6.76 -10.85 -3.65
CA ASP A 8 6.13 -11.53 -2.51
C ASP A 8 4.96 -10.70 -1.96
N PRO A 9 3.76 -11.30 -1.79
CA PRO A 9 2.57 -10.56 -1.41
C PRO A 9 2.69 -9.88 -0.04
N ARG A 10 3.57 -10.38 0.83
CA ARG A 10 3.83 -9.86 2.18
C ARG A 10 4.62 -8.54 2.19
N LEU A 11 5.26 -8.17 1.07
CA LEU A 11 6.01 -6.93 0.96
C LEU A 11 5.07 -5.73 0.75
N SER A 12 5.38 -4.62 1.44
CA SER A 12 4.79 -3.31 1.21
C SER A 12 5.80 -2.40 0.52
N PHE A 13 5.46 -1.88 -0.65
CA PHE A 13 6.34 -0.95 -1.36
C PHE A 13 6.30 0.43 -0.68
N ILE A 14 7.45 0.88 -0.20
CA ILE A 14 7.60 2.16 0.53
C ILE A 14 8.27 3.25 -0.29
N GLY A 15 8.94 2.90 -1.40
CA GLY A 15 9.56 3.88 -2.29
C GLY A 15 10.72 3.32 -3.10
N ARG A 16 11.34 4.20 -3.88
CA ARG A 16 12.53 3.94 -4.69
C ARG A 16 13.58 4.99 -4.37
N ILE A 17 14.80 4.55 -4.10
CA ILE A 17 15.96 5.44 -4.00
C ILE A 17 16.44 5.78 -5.42
N VAL A 18 16.58 7.07 -5.71
CA VAL A 18 17.29 7.56 -6.89
C VAL A 18 18.64 8.06 -6.40
N PRO A 19 19.75 7.38 -6.77
CA PRO A 19 21.07 7.82 -6.34
C PRO A 19 21.47 9.15 -6.99
N ASP A 20 22.18 9.97 -6.24
CA ASP A 20 22.86 11.16 -6.74
C ASP A 20 24.10 10.79 -7.57
N ARG A 21 24.81 11.81 -8.08
CA ARG A 21 26.05 11.62 -8.87
C ARG A 21 27.18 10.91 -8.10
N ARG A 22 27.07 10.82 -6.77
CA ARG A 22 28.02 10.14 -5.88
C ARG A 22 27.49 8.78 -5.42
N SER A 23 26.45 8.26 -6.07
CA SER A 23 25.79 6.99 -5.73
C SER A 23 25.16 6.95 -4.33
N ARG A 24 24.80 8.10 -3.76
CA ARG A 24 24.11 8.21 -2.47
C ARG A 24 22.65 8.56 -2.68
N GLY A 25 21.78 8.09 -1.81
CA GLY A 25 20.37 8.48 -1.86
C GLY A 25 19.72 8.36 -0.49
N ILE A 26 18.82 9.29 -0.21
CA ILE A 26 17.99 9.28 1.00
C ILE A 26 16.54 9.07 0.54
N MET A 27 15.84 8.17 1.23
CA MET A 27 14.41 7.94 1.02
C MET A 27 13.68 8.12 2.33
N SER A 28 12.79 9.11 2.36
CA SER A 28 11.80 9.27 3.42
C SER A 28 10.51 8.62 2.98
N PHE A 29 9.86 7.89 3.88
CA PHE A 29 8.59 7.24 3.61
C PHE A 29 7.67 7.34 4.82
N ARG A 30 6.36 7.20 4.58
CA ARG A 30 5.39 6.98 5.64
C ARG A 30 5.25 5.48 5.85
N VAL A 31 5.29 5.05 7.11
CA VAL A 31 5.03 3.65 7.45
C VAL A 31 3.62 3.29 6.96
N PRO A 32 3.47 2.25 6.10
CA PRO A 32 2.15 1.79 5.70
C PRO A 32 1.34 1.35 6.93
N PRO A 33 -0.01 1.30 6.85
CA PRO A 33 -0.84 0.83 7.95
C PRO A 33 -0.74 -0.71 8.08
N LEU A 34 0.40 -1.14 8.63
CA LEU A 34 0.79 -2.53 8.86
C LEU A 34 0.15 -3.09 10.13
N ASP A 35 0.24 -4.39 10.36
CA ASP A 35 -0.12 -4.97 11.66
C ASP A 35 0.97 -4.68 12.70
N THR A 36 0.63 -4.75 13.99
CA THR A 36 1.63 -4.61 15.06
C THR A 36 2.57 -5.80 15.02
N ASP A 37 3.79 -5.57 14.55
CA ASP A 37 4.84 -6.59 14.46
C ASP A 37 6.22 -5.94 14.24
N THR A 38 7.26 -6.78 14.15
CA THR A 38 8.60 -6.40 13.74
C THR A 38 8.76 -6.62 12.24
N TYR A 39 9.14 -5.56 11.54
CA TYR A 39 9.38 -5.59 10.10
C TYR A 39 10.85 -5.39 9.78
N VAL A 40 11.29 -6.04 8.72
CA VAL A 40 12.61 -5.89 8.13
C VAL A 40 12.48 -5.22 6.77
N VAL A 41 13.52 -4.51 6.35
CA VAL A 41 13.53 -3.90 5.01
C VAL A 41 14.02 -4.91 3.99
N ALA A 42 13.36 -4.96 2.83
CA ALA A 42 13.88 -5.65 1.67
C ALA A 42 14.24 -4.63 0.58
N ALA A 43 15.36 -4.86 -0.10
CA ALA A 43 15.86 -4.00 -1.16
C ALA A 43 15.99 -4.80 -2.45
N TRP A 44 15.54 -4.20 -3.55
CA TRP A 44 15.79 -4.71 -4.89
C TRP A 44 16.68 -3.72 -5.66
N CYS A 45 17.81 -4.23 -6.13
CA CYS A 45 18.83 -3.50 -6.86
C CYS A 45 19.30 -4.34 -8.05
N PRO A 46 18.71 -4.16 -9.25
CA PRO A 46 19.11 -4.93 -10.43
C PRO A 46 20.57 -4.67 -10.82
N GLY A 47 21.07 -3.44 -10.62
CA GLY A 47 22.47 -3.09 -10.88
C GLY A 47 23.47 -3.74 -9.92
N CYS A 48 23.03 -4.20 -8.74
CA CYS A 48 23.90 -4.82 -7.74
C CYS A 48 24.33 -6.23 -8.12
N ALA A 49 23.63 -6.89 -9.07
CA ALA A 49 23.95 -8.25 -9.50
C ALA A 49 25.42 -8.42 -9.93
N ARG A 50 26.02 -7.37 -10.53
CA ARG A 50 27.43 -7.33 -10.95
C ARG A 50 28.41 -7.51 -9.78
N ASN A 51 28.05 -7.01 -8.60
CA ASN A 51 28.91 -6.97 -7.41
C ASN A 51 28.38 -7.87 -6.28
N SER A 52 27.40 -8.74 -6.56
CA SER A 52 26.70 -9.53 -5.53
C SER A 52 26.40 -10.95 -5.99
N PHE A 53 27.30 -11.56 -6.77
CA PHE A 53 27.16 -12.94 -7.25
C PHE A 53 25.80 -13.21 -7.94
N GLY A 54 25.35 -12.27 -8.78
CA GLY A 54 24.06 -12.37 -9.47
C GLY A 54 22.83 -12.02 -8.62
N ARG A 55 22.98 -11.76 -7.31
CA ARG A 55 21.86 -11.37 -6.44
C ARG A 55 21.43 -9.93 -6.70
N SER A 56 20.13 -9.74 -6.85
CA SER A 56 19.49 -8.41 -6.98
C SER A 56 18.48 -8.11 -5.89
N PHE A 57 18.14 -9.09 -5.04
CA PHE A 57 17.17 -8.94 -3.96
C PHE A 57 17.80 -9.32 -2.62
N PHE A 58 17.59 -8.46 -1.63
CA PHE A 58 18.21 -8.55 -0.31
C PHE A 58 17.13 -8.34 0.75
N VAL A 59 17.05 -9.25 1.72
CA VAL A 59 16.24 -9.07 2.93
C VAL A 59 17.21 -8.71 4.05
N LEU A 60 17.01 -7.56 4.67
CA LEU A 60 17.90 -6.97 5.66
C LEU A 60 17.36 -7.31 7.06
N ALA A 61 17.49 -8.56 7.47
CA ALA A 61 16.97 -9.07 8.75
C ALA A 61 18.03 -9.04 9.88
N LEU A 62 17.57 -8.75 11.11
CA LEU A 62 18.38 -8.86 12.34
C LEU A 62 18.61 -10.35 12.68
N PRO A 63 19.80 -10.80 13.18
CA PRO A 63 20.84 -10.04 13.85
C PRO A 63 22.12 -9.83 13.01
N GLN A 64 22.09 -9.90 11.67
CA GLN A 64 23.25 -9.56 10.83
C GLN A 64 23.54 -8.05 10.80
N VAL A 65 23.33 -7.38 11.93
CA VAL A 65 23.73 -6.01 12.19
C VAL A 65 25.22 -6.06 12.49
N SER A 66 26.01 -5.86 11.44
CA SER A 66 27.34 -5.28 11.61
C SER A 66 27.18 -3.95 12.36
N ARG A 67 28.14 -3.60 13.23
CA ARG A 67 28.29 -2.30 13.94
C ARG A 67 28.25 -1.02 13.08
N TYR A 68 27.93 -1.16 11.79
CA TYR A 68 27.75 -0.11 10.79
C TYR A 68 26.31 -0.06 10.22
N LEU A 69 25.38 -0.91 10.68
CA LEU A 69 24.05 -1.15 10.09
C LEU A 69 22.88 -1.04 11.08
N ASP A 70 23.02 -0.22 12.13
CA ASP A 70 22.04 -0.07 13.24
C ASP A 70 20.66 0.51 12.82
N LEU A 71 20.36 0.63 11.52
CA LEU A 71 19.24 1.41 10.96
C LEU A 71 18.28 0.62 10.05
N MET A 72 18.30 -0.72 10.06
CA MET A 72 17.56 -1.53 9.05
C MET A 72 16.31 -2.27 9.55
N GLY A 73 15.96 -2.16 10.83
CA GLY A 73 14.75 -2.74 11.41
C GLY A 73 13.71 -1.69 11.79
N LEU A 74 12.43 -2.01 11.63
CA LEU A 74 11.32 -1.15 12.06
C LEU A 74 10.38 -1.93 12.98
N ARG A 75 10.25 -1.47 14.23
CA ARG A 75 9.21 -1.96 15.14
C ARG A 75 7.98 -1.06 15.00
N VAL A 76 6.86 -1.63 14.56
CA VAL A 76 5.61 -0.89 14.37
C VAL A 76 4.63 -1.26 15.47
N ARG A 77 4.09 -0.25 16.14
CA ARG A 77 2.99 -0.40 17.09
C ARG A 77 1.80 0.41 16.61
N ILE A 78 0.73 -0.29 16.22
CA ILE A 78 -0.51 0.34 15.75
C ILE A 78 -1.56 0.22 16.86
N PRO A 79 -2.35 1.27 17.15
CA PRO A 79 -3.48 1.17 18.05
C PRO A 79 -4.44 0.06 17.63
N ASN A 80 -5.08 -0.60 18.61
CA ASN A 80 -6.10 -1.59 18.30
C ASN A 80 -7.25 -0.90 17.52
N ALA A 81 -7.49 -1.35 16.29
CA ALA A 81 -8.51 -0.79 15.41
C ALA A 81 -9.93 -0.89 16.00
N ALA A 82 -10.20 -1.89 16.84
CA ALA A 82 -11.46 -2.00 17.59
C ALA A 82 -11.65 -0.88 18.63
N LYS A 83 -10.57 -0.25 19.10
CA LYS A 83 -10.64 0.92 20.00
C LYS A 83 -10.66 2.24 19.23
N ALA A 84 -9.82 2.36 18.21
CA ALA A 84 -9.73 3.57 17.41
C ALA A 84 -9.27 3.23 15.99
N CYS A 85 -10.06 3.65 15.00
CA CYS A 85 -9.75 3.44 13.60
C CYS A 85 -8.48 4.20 13.18
N PRO A 86 -7.40 3.51 12.75
CA PRO A 86 -6.15 4.18 12.36
C PRO A 86 -6.25 4.74 10.94
N VAL A 87 -7.19 5.67 10.71
CA VAL A 87 -7.52 6.18 9.38
C VAL A 87 -6.35 6.93 8.74
N THR A 88 -6.19 6.72 7.45
CA THR A 88 -5.32 7.50 6.56
C THR A 88 -6.11 8.73 6.09
N ARG A 89 -5.42 9.86 5.85
CA ARG A 89 -6.07 11.15 5.58
C ARG A 89 -5.45 11.85 4.37
N GLY A 90 -6.28 12.54 3.60
CA GLY A 90 -5.87 13.39 2.49
C GLY A 90 -5.21 12.62 1.33
N THR A 91 -4.32 13.29 0.60
CA THR A 91 -3.55 12.66 -0.47
C THR A 91 -2.50 11.72 0.11
N TYR A 92 -2.60 10.43 -0.23
CA TYR A 92 -1.73 9.38 0.27
C TYR A 92 -1.10 8.60 -0.88
N GLY A 93 0.18 8.23 -0.76
CA GLY A 93 0.93 7.60 -1.84
C GLY A 93 2.37 7.25 -1.46
N ASN A 94 3.01 6.46 -2.32
CA ASN A 94 4.40 5.97 -2.18
C ASN A 94 5.33 6.48 -3.30
N GLY A 95 4.93 7.53 -4.01
CA GLY A 95 5.67 8.13 -5.13
C GLY A 95 5.45 7.47 -6.50
N LEU A 96 4.89 6.26 -6.55
CA LEU A 96 4.52 5.56 -7.79
C LEU A 96 3.02 5.34 -7.93
N LEU A 97 2.34 5.11 -6.81
CA LEU A 97 0.89 4.99 -6.73
C LEU A 97 0.38 5.89 -5.61
N SER A 98 -0.76 6.54 -5.85
CA SER A 98 -1.42 7.40 -4.88
C SER A 98 -2.94 7.29 -4.95
N THR A 99 -3.61 7.79 -3.92
CA THR A 99 -5.07 7.90 -3.85
C THR A 99 -5.44 9.18 -3.10
N ARG A 100 -6.71 9.58 -3.23
CA ARG A 100 -7.30 10.69 -2.48
C ARG A 100 -8.25 10.13 -1.46
N ILE A 101 -8.00 10.47 -0.20
CA ILE A 101 -8.82 10.05 0.94
C ILE A 101 -9.42 11.32 1.55
N SER A 102 -10.63 11.21 2.08
CA SER A 102 -11.25 12.30 2.83
C SER A 102 -10.29 12.85 3.90
N PRO A 103 -10.28 14.18 4.17
CA PRO A 103 -9.44 14.76 5.22
C PRO A 103 -9.66 14.15 6.61
N ASN A 104 -10.87 13.65 6.90
CA ASN A 104 -11.19 12.97 8.16
C ASN A 104 -10.98 11.45 8.10
N GLY A 105 -10.59 10.89 6.95
CA GLY A 105 -10.40 9.45 6.75
C GLY A 105 -11.68 8.63 6.72
N VAL A 106 -12.84 9.27 6.60
CA VAL A 106 -14.15 8.63 6.46
C VAL A 106 -14.49 8.47 4.98
N LEU A 107 -14.97 7.27 4.63
CA LEU A 107 -15.54 6.95 3.33
C LEU A 107 -17.07 6.86 3.49
N LEU A 108 -17.80 7.81 2.91
CA LEU A 108 -19.26 7.79 2.84
C LEU A 108 -19.65 6.90 1.65
N ALA A 109 -20.00 5.65 1.92
CA ALA A 109 -20.34 4.68 0.89
C ALA A 109 -21.86 4.60 0.69
N GLN A 110 -22.28 4.41 -0.55
CA GLN A 110 -23.71 4.28 -0.89
C GLN A 110 -24.26 2.97 -0.30
N GLN A 111 -25.33 3.05 0.47
CA GLN A 111 -26.02 1.84 0.93
C GLN A 111 -26.85 1.22 -0.19
N ASP A 112 -26.56 -0.04 -0.51
CA ASP A 112 -27.32 -0.86 -1.45
C ASP A 112 -28.57 -1.47 -0.76
N PRO A 113 -29.62 -1.86 -1.50
CA PRO A 113 -30.83 -2.45 -0.91
C PRO A 113 -30.60 -3.74 -0.11
N ASP A 114 -29.51 -4.47 -0.39
CA ASP A 114 -29.11 -5.68 0.35
C ASP A 114 -28.33 -5.36 1.64
N GLY A 115 -28.21 -4.08 2.00
CA GLY A 115 -27.51 -3.59 3.18
C GLY A 115 -26.00 -3.48 3.03
N THR A 116 -25.43 -3.87 1.89
CA THR A 116 -24.01 -3.66 1.62
C THR A 116 -23.72 -2.20 1.26
N LEU A 117 -22.44 -1.81 1.26
CA LEU A 117 -22.03 -0.44 0.99
C LEU A 117 -21.14 -0.40 -0.26
N SER A 118 -21.56 0.31 -1.29
CA SER A 118 -20.84 0.40 -2.56
C SER A 118 -20.11 1.74 -2.71
N ASP A 119 -18.92 1.70 -3.31
CA ASP A 119 -18.16 2.90 -3.65
C ASP A 119 -17.19 2.65 -4.81
N LYS A 120 -16.63 3.74 -5.34
CA LYS A 120 -15.60 3.77 -6.37
C LYS A 120 -14.31 4.33 -5.79
N LEU A 121 -13.29 3.48 -5.70
CA LEU A 121 -11.97 3.89 -5.23
C LEU A 121 -11.08 4.31 -6.40
N GLY A 122 -10.43 5.47 -6.26
CA GLY A 122 -9.51 6.01 -7.26
C GLY A 122 -8.05 5.68 -6.96
N TRP A 123 -7.31 5.32 -8.00
CA TRP A 123 -5.87 5.00 -7.93
C TRP A 123 -5.11 5.76 -9.00
N LEU A 124 -4.21 6.62 -8.56
CA LEU A 124 -3.47 7.57 -9.38
C LEU A 124 -2.01 7.09 -9.53
N PRO A 125 -1.66 6.46 -10.66
CA PRO A 125 -0.28 6.14 -10.96
C PRO A 125 0.54 7.41 -11.22
N ARG A 126 1.85 7.31 -11.00
CA ARG A 126 2.80 8.22 -11.64
C ARG A 126 2.73 8.03 -13.16
N GLU A 127 2.94 9.11 -13.91
CA GLU A 127 3.00 9.07 -15.37
C GLU A 127 3.94 7.98 -15.89
N GLY A 128 3.49 7.26 -16.93
CA GLY A 128 4.20 6.13 -17.53
C GLY A 128 4.13 4.81 -16.76
N PHE A 129 3.51 4.78 -15.58
CA PHE A 129 3.33 3.55 -14.81
C PHE A 129 2.12 2.75 -15.33
N THR A 130 2.40 1.58 -15.90
CA THR A 130 1.42 0.68 -16.52
C THR A 130 1.34 -0.67 -15.80
N GLY A 131 0.25 -1.40 -16.01
CA GLY A 131 0.05 -2.74 -15.46
C GLY A 131 -1.39 -3.01 -15.05
N VAL A 132 -1.62 -4.19 -14.50
CA VAL A 132 -2.93 -4.60 -13.97
C VAL A 132 -2.98 -4.30 -12.48
N LEU A 133 -3.97 -3.51 -12.07
CA LEU A 133 -4.24 -3.23 -10.66
C LEU A 133 -5.14 -4.33 -10.08
N THR A 134 -4.66 -4.96 -9.01
CA THR A 134 -5.47 -5.79 -8.12
C THR A 134 -5.80 -4.99 -6.87
N VAL A 135 -7.03 -5.15 -6.37
CA VAL A 135 -7.51 -4.47 -5.17
C VAL A 135 -8.05 -5.50 -4.19
N ARG A 136 -7.87 -5.27 -2.90
CA ARG A 136 -8.48 -6.06 -1.82
C ARG A 136 -8.78 -5.18 -0.62
N GLY A 137 -9.70 -5.62 0.22
CA GLY A 137 -10.02 -4.95 1.47
C GLY A 137 -10.35 -5.94 2.59
N GLU A 138 -9.88 -5.65 3.79
CA GLU A 138 -10.12 -6.43 5.00
C GLU A 138 -10.58 -5.53 6.15
N ARG A 139 -11.46 -6.07 6.99
CA ARG A 139 -11.97 -5.37 8.17
C ARG A 139 -10.98 -5.53 9.33
N LEU A 140 -10.70 -4.44 10.03
CA LEU A 140 -9.71 -4.40 11.11
C LEU A 140 -10.32 -4.37 12.51
N ASP A 141 -11.53 -3.85 12.65
CA ASP A 141 -12.20 -3.62 13.94
C ASP A 141 -13.16 -4.73 14.35
N ALA A 142 -13.51 -5.64 13.43
CA ALA A 142 -14.30 -6.83 13.70
C ALA A 142 -14.07 -7.92 12.65
N VAL A 143 -14.50 -9.14 12.96
CA VAL A 143 -14.56 -10.24 11.98
C VAL A 143 -15.57 -9.89 10.89
N SER A 144 -15.17 -9.98 9.63
CA SER A 144 -16.05 -9.78 8.49
C SER A 144 -15.55 -10.54 7.26
N ARG A 145 -16.44 -10.71 6.28
CA ARG A 145 -16.03 -11.14 4.94
C ARG A 145 -15.15 -10.05 4.32
N PRO A 146 -14.21 -10.39 3.42
CA PRO A 146 -13.44 -9.39 2.69
C PRO A 146 -14.35 -8.46 1.87
N MET A 147 -13.85 -7.26 1.60
CA MET A 147 -14.45 -6.34 0.64
C MET A 147 -14.49 -7.01 -0.74
N LYS A 148 -15.65 -6.97 -1.41
CA LYS A 148 -15.80 -7.50 -2.77
C LYS A 148 -15.35 -6.46 -3.78
N VAL A 149 -14.50 -6.85 -4.73
CA VAL A 149 -14.15 -6.03 -5.89
C VAL A 149 -15.04 -6.46 -7.04
N LEU A 150 -15.82 -5.52 -7.58
CA LEU A 150 -16.74 -5.78 -8.68
C LEU A 150 -16.05 -5.60 -10.04
N SER A 151 -15.20 -4.58 -10.15
CA SER A 151 -14.41 -4.32 -11.35
C SER A 151 -13.23 -3.41 -11.03
N VAL A 152 -12.20 -3.43 -11.90
CA VAL A 152 -11.08 -2.48 -11.88
C VAL A 152 -10.84 -2.03 -13.31
N ASN A 153 -11.09 -0.76 -13.60
CA ASN A 153 -11.07 -0.22 -14.96
C ASN A 153 -10.04 0.91 -15.08
N TRP A 154 -9.33 0.96 -16.20
CA TRP A 154 -8.46 2.08 -16.55
C TRP A 154 -9.24 3.15 -17.31
N GLY A 155 -8.95 4.42 -17.05
CA GLY A 155 -9.52 5.54 -17.78
C GLY A 155 -8.67 6.80 -17.69
N TYR A 156 -8.98 7.79 -18.51
CA TYR A 156 -8.27 9.06 -18.60
C TYR A 156 -9.13 10.21 -18.08
N SER A 157 -8.55 11.10 -17.27
CA SER A 157 -9.22 12.29 -16.78
C SER A 157 -9.07 13.45 -17.75
N TYR A 158 -10.17 13.96 -18.31
CA TYR A 158 -10.19 15.20 -19.10
C TYR A 158 -10.17 16.44 -18.16
N PRO A 159 -9.48 17.54 -18.53
CA PRO A 159 -8.63 17.74 -19.71
C PRO A 159 -7.18 17.28 -19.51
N SER A 160 -6.81 16.85 -18.30
CA SER A 160 -5.41 16.58 -17.94
C SER A 160 -4.73 15.44 -18.73
N GLY A 161 -5.52 14.57 -19.39
CA GLY A 161 -5.03 13.36 -20.05
C GLY A 161 -4.41 12.34 -19.09
N ARG A 162 -4.51 12.54 -17.77
CA ARG A 162 -3.89 11.66 -16.78
C ARG A 162 -4.70 10.37 -16.62
N GLY A 163 -4.05 9.24 -16.85
CA GLY A 163 -4.60 7.91 -16.63
C GLY A 163 -4.76 7.58 -15.14
N SER A 164 -5.77 6.79 -14.82
CA SER A 164 -6.04 6.29 -13.46
C SER A 164 -6.81 4.98 -13.51
N TRP A 165 -6.68 4.17 -12.45
CA TRP A 165 -7.62 3.09 -12.22
C TRP A 165 -8.77 3.54 -11.34
N ALA A 166 -9.96 3.04 -11.65
CA ALA A 166 -11.12 3.09 -10.78
C ALA A 166 -11.58 1.67 -10.44
N SER A 167 -11.67 1.36 -9.16
CA SER A 167 -12.21 0.08 -8.69
C SER A 167 -13.59 0.28 -8.09
N ALA A 168 -14.60 -0.40 -8.65
CA ALA A 168 -15.92 -0.50 -8.03
C ALA A 168 -15.87 -1.60 -6.96
N VAL A 169 -16.24 -1.25 -5.73
CA VAL A 169 -16.12 -2.13 -4.57
C VAL A 169 -17.42 -2.16 -3.78
N ARG A 170 -17.60 -3.23 -3.00
CA ARG A 170 -18.70 -3.41 -2.08
C ARG A 170 -18.19 -3.92 -0.74
N PHE A 171 -18.47 -3.16 0.32
CA PHE A 171 -18.18 -3.52 1.70
C PHE A 171 -19.39 -4.26 2.29
N PRO A 172 -19.17 -5.40 2.97
CA PRO A 172 -20.22 -6.11 3.69
C PRO A 172 -20.83 -5.33 4.86
N SER A 173 -20.12 -4.32 5.39
CA SER A 173 -20.56 -3.56 6.56
C SER A 173 -19.76 -2.25 6.72
N GLU A 174 -20.28 -1.33 7.53
CA GLU A 174 -19.51 -0.22 8.09
C GLU A 174 -18.33 -0.72 8.94
N GLY A 175 -17.37 0.16 9.22
CA GLY A 175 -16.26 -0.10 10.13
C GLY A 175 -14.89 0.34 9.60
N CYS A 176 -13.83 -0.16 10.21
CA CYS A 176 -12.46 0.10 9.82
C CYS A 176 -11.97 -0.87 8.76
N TRP A 177 -11.64 -0.35 7.59
CA TRP A 177 -11.21 -1.16 6.46
C TRP A 177 -9.80 -0.79 6.02
N ARG A 178 -8.92 -1.79 5.97
CA ARG A 178 -7.63 -1.70 5.28
C ARG A 178 -7.82 -2.08 3.84
N ILE A 179 -7.44 -1.18 2.94
CA ILE A 179 -7.58 -1.35 1.49
C ILE A 179 -6.18 -1.37 0.89
N SER A 180 -5.89 -2.37 0.07
CA SER A 180 -4.62 -2.52 -0.65
C SER A 180 -4.86 -2.56 -2.15
N GLY A 181 -4.13 -1.74 -2.89
CA GLY A 181 -3.98 -1.83 -4.34
C GLY A 181 -2.58 -2.31 -4.69
N ARG A 182 -2.45 -3.18 -5.69
CA ARG A 182 -1.15 -3.71 -6.15
C ARG A 182 -1.06 -3.79 -7.67
N VAL A 183 0.06 -3.31 -8.20
CA VAL A 183 0.48 -3.42 -9.61
C VAL A 183 1.89 -4.00 -9.63
N GLY A 184 2.02 -5.28 -9.98
CA GLY A 184 3.29 -6.01 -9.89
C GLY A 184 3.85 -6.05 -8.46
N ASP A 185 5.07 -5.55 -8.27
CA ASP A 185 5.75 -5.44 -6.98
C ASP A 185 5.40 -4.14 -6.21
N ILE A 186 4.66 -3.22 -6.83
CA ILE A 186 4.27 -1.96 -6.21
C ILE A 186 2.92 -2.15 -5.51
N SER A 187 2.86 -1.82 -4.23
CA SER A 187 1.63 -1.84 -3.44
C SER A 187 1.41 -0.52 -2.72
N LEU A 188 0.14 -0.12 -2.61
CA LEU A 188 -0.30 0.99 -1.77
C LEU A 188 -1.40 0.49 -0.85
N THR A 189 -1.22 0.67 0.46
CA THR A 189 -2.20 0.27 1.46
C THR A 189 -2.59 1.46 2.32
N TYR A 190 -3.88 1.66 2.54
CA TYR A 190 -4.41 2.72 3.39
C TYR A 190 -5.60 2.19 4.21
N VAL A 191 -5.98 2.93 5.25
CA VAL A 191 -7.13 2.58 6.10
C VAL A 191 -8.16 3.69 6.06
N VAL A 192 -9.43 3.33 5.95
CA VAL A 192 -10.57 4.25 6.03
C VAL A 192 -11.60 3.75 7.04
N LYS A 193 -12.39 4.68 7.60
CA LYS A 193 -13.63 4.35 8.29
C LYS A 193 -14.78 4.42 7.29
N VAL A 194 -15.33 3.27 6.92
CA VAL A 194 -16.50 3.20 6.03
C VAL A 194 -17.76 3.39 6.85
N VAL A 195 -18.63 4.29 6.39
CA VAL A 195 -19.96 4.52 6.96
C VAL A 195 -20.96 4.63 5.82
N ALA A 196 -22.22 4.32 6.08
CA ALA A 196 -23.32 4.56 5.15
C ALA A 196 -23.50 6.08 4.96
N GLY A 197 -23.62 6.48 3.69
CA GLY A 197 -23.91 7.87 3.27
C GLY A 197 -25.39 8.20 3.24
#